data_AF-A0A3B3ZHV1-F1
#
_entry.id   AF-A0A3B3ZHV1-F1
#
_cell.length_a   1.000
_cell.length_b   1.000
_cell.length_c   1.000
_cell.angle_alpha   90.00
_cell.angle_beta   90.00
_cell.angle_gamma   90.00
#
_symmetry.space_group_name_H-M   'P 1'
#
loop_
_entity.id
_entity.type
_entity.pdbx_description
1 polymer ?
#
loop_
_entity_poly.entity_id
_entity_poly.type
_entity_poly.pdbx_seq_one_letter_code
_entity_poly.pdbx_strand_id
1 'polypeptide(L)'
;GTQISEGEKRKKSCNPFNLRSGGTLIGIGMFFLSIYILFTNEGRALQTQLSLDEGLSQVVSLDSYFGLDPQNDNRLVHLSAKLHTAQPLHDPNYRVVVQAVKLKREVEMYQWVEYSESRDYQENGETKTETTYTYNTEWKSELVNSRNFAEEIGHQNPRYCTV
;
A
#
# COMPACT_ATOMS: atom_id res chain seq x y z
N GLY A 1 -39.81 -24.25 60.52
CA GLY A 1 -39.01 -23.74 59.40
C GLY A 1 -37.96 -24.75 59.05
N THR A 2 -37.50 -24.68 57.80
CA THR A 2 -36.39 -25.44 57.17
C THR A 2 -36.78 -26.74 56.46
N GLN A 3 -36.90 -26.59 55.14
CA GLN A 3 -36.96 -27.63 54.12
C GLN A 3 -35.54 -28.18 53.85
N ILE A 4 -35.44 -29.48 53.59
CA ILE A 4 -34.24 -30.10 53.03
C ILE A 4 -34.70 -30.91 51.81
N SER A 5 -34.40 -30.43 50.61
CA SER A 5 -34.58 -31.18 49.36
C SER A 5 -33.25 -31.81 48.97
N GLU A 6 -33.24 -33.14 48.83
CA GLU A 6 -32.11 -33.89 48.27
C GLU A 6 -31.96 -33.57 46.79
N GLY A 7 -30.76 -33.10 46.41
CA GLY A 7 -30.40 -32.87 45.01
C GLY A 7 -29.95 -34.15 44.32
N GLU A 8 -30.78 -34.67 43.42
CA GLU A 8 -30.43 -35.78 42.53
C GLU A 8 -29.44 -35.31 41.45
N LYS A 9 -28.20 -35.82 41.49
CA LYS A 9 -27.17 -35.53 40.49
C LYS A 9 -27.49 -36.25 39.17
N ARG A 10 -27.94 -35.50 38.15
CA ARG A 10 -28.02 -36.02 36.77
C ARG A 10 -26.62 -36.33 36.23
N LYS A 11 -26.30 -37.62 36.07
CA LYS A 11 -25.17 -38.08 35.26
C LYS A 11 -25.44 -37.68 33.80
N LYS A 12 -24.66 -36.73 33.25
CA LYS A 12 -24.66 -36.48 31.81
C LYS A 12 -23.86 -37.59 31.14
N SER A 13 -24.56 -38.51 30.47
CA SER A 13 -23.95 -39.49 29.56
C SER A 13 -23.30 -38.72 28.41
N CYS A 14 -21.96 -38.63 28.42
CA CYS A 14 -21.21 -38.12 27.29
C CYS A 14 -21.07 -39.27 26.29
N ASN A 15 -21.85 -39.24 25.21
CA ASN A 15 -21.70 -40.18 24.11
C ASN A 15 -20.57 -39.64 23.19
N PRO A 16 -19.39 -40.28 23.10
CA PRO A 16 -18.25 -39.76 22.33
C PRO A 16 -18.45 -39.85 20.80
N PHE A 17 -19.63 -40.27 20.33
CA PHE A 17 -19.87 -40.59 18.93
C PHE A 17 -20.34 -39.39 18.09
N ASN A 18 -20.96 -38.37 18.69
CA ASN A 18 -21.48 -37.21 17.95
C ASN A 18 -20.42 -36.16 17.59
N LEU A 19 -19.21 -36.26 18.15
CA LEU A 19 -18.15 -35.27 17.90
C LEU A 19 -17.36 -35.57 16.63
N ARG A 20 -17.35 -36.82 16.15
CA ARG A 20 -16.55 -37.23 14.98
C ARG A 20 -17.29 -37.11 13.65
N SER A 21 -18.63 -37.19 13.66
CA SER A 21 -19.47 -37.09 12.46
C SER A 21 -19.86 -35.65 12.11
N GLY A 22 -19.98 -34.75 13.11
CA GLY A 22 -20.33 -33.34 12.88
C GLY A 22 -19.27 -32.56 12.11
N GLY A 23 -17.99 -32.81 12.39
CA GLY A 23 -16.87 -32.13 11.71
C GLY A 23 -16.77 -32.47 10.22
N THR A 24 -17.03 -33.73 9.85
CA THR A 24 -16.98 -34.18 8.45
C THR A 24 -18.06 -33.53 7.59
N LEU A 25 -19.29 -33.41 8.12
CA LEU A 25 -20.40 -32.75 7.43
C LEU A 25 -20.12 -31.25 7.21
N ILE A 26 -19.56 -30.57 8.22
CA ILE A 26 -19.17 -29.17 8.11
C ILE A 26 -18.04 -29.00 7.08
N GLY A 27 -17.05 -29.89 7.07
CA GLY A 27 -15.95 -29.87 6.10
C GLY A 27 -16.43 -30.05 4.66
N ILE A 28 -17.35 -30.98 4.42
CA ILE A 28 -17.97 -31.18 3.09
C ILE A 28 -18.75 -29.92 2.67
N GLY A 29 -19.51 -29.32 3.60
CA GLY A 29 -20.22 -28.07 3.34
C GLY A 29 -19.28 -26.91 2.94
N MET A 30 -18.17 -26.73 3.67
CA MET A 30 -17.16 -25.73 3.34
C MET A 30 -16.47 -25.98 2.00
N PHE A 31 -16.27 -27.25 1.62
CA PHE A 31 -15.69 -27.61 0.32
C PHE A 31 -16.57 -27.22 -0.86
N PHE A 32 -17.88 -27.49 -0.79
CA PHE A 32 -18.80 -27.03 -1.85
C PHE A 32 -18.99 -25.52 -1.84
N LEU A 33 -18.98 -24.89 -0.66
CA LEU A 33 -19.04 -23.44 -0.53
C LEU A 33 -17.81 -22.76 -1.13
N SER A 34 -16.60 -23.32 -0.95
CA SER A 34 -15.38 -22.76 -1.54
C SER A 34 -15.39 -22.87 -3.07
N ILE A 35 -15.84 -24.01 -3.61
CA ILE A 35 -16.06 -24.20 -5.05
C ILE A 35 -17.07 -23.17 -5.56
N TYR A 36 -18.21 -23.00 -4.90
CA TYR A 36 -19.23 -22.02 -5.29
C TYR A 36 -18.68 -20.58 -5.30
N ILE A 37 -17.94 -20.18 -4.26
CA ILE A 37 -17.31 -18.84 -4.18
C ILE A 37 -16.27 -18.67 -5.29
N LEU A 38 -15.43 -19.67 -5.54
CA LEU A 38 -14.44 -19.66 -6.62
C LEU A 38 -15.12 -19.52 -7.99
N PHE A 39 -16.13 -20.33 -8.30
CA PHE A 39 -16.86 -20.24 -9.57
C PHE A 39 -17.63 -18.93 -9.73
N THR A 40 -18.13 -18.32 -8.65
CA THR A 40 -18.81 -17.02 -8.74
C THR A 40 -17.80 -15.88 -8.96
N ASN A 41 -16.58 -16.02 -8.44
CA ASN A 41 -15.50 -15.07 -8.65
C ASN A 41 -14.88 -15.23 -10.05
N GLU A 42 -14.54 -16.47 -10.44
CA GLU A 42 -13.98 -16.81 -11.75
C GLU A 42 -14.99 -16.64 -12.88
N GLY A 43 -16.27 -16.94 -12.66
CA GLY A 43 -17.33 -16.71 -13.64
C GLY A 43 -17.53 -15.23 -13.98
N ARG A 44 -17.30 -14.33 -13.01
CA ARG A 44 -17.25 -12.88 -13.26
C ARG A 44 -15.95 -12.48 -13.96
N ALA A 45 -14.83 -13.11 -13.62
CA ALA A 45 -13.54 -12.86 -14.29
C ALA A 45 -13.54 -13.31 -15.77
N LEU A 46 -14.11 -14.48 -16.07
CA LEU A 46 -14.15 -15.06 -17.42
C LEU A 46 -15.13 -14.33 -18.35
N GLN A 47 -16.30 -13.91 -17.87
CA GLN A 47 -17.25 -13.11 -18.66
C GLN A 47 -16.68 -11.73 -19.00
N THR A 48 -15.86 -11.15 -18.11
CA THR A 48 -15.20 -9.87 -18.37
C THR A 48 -14.10 -10.03 -19.43
N GLN A 49 -13.29 -11.10 -19.38
CA GLN A 49 -12.22 -11.32 -20.36
C GLN A 49 -12.75 -11.65 -21.76
N LEU A 50 -13.81 -12.47 -21.89
CA LEU A 50 -14.38 -12.82 -23.19
C LEU A 50 -15.06 -11.63 -23.89
N SER A 51 -15.76 -10.77 -23.14
CA SER A 51 -16.35 -9.54 -23.71
C SER A 51 -15.28 -8.52 -24.13
N LEU A 52 -14.14 -8.49 -23.44
CA LEU A 52 -12.99 -7.67 -23.82
C LEU A 52 -12.33 -8.19 -25.10
N ASP A 53 -12.24 -9.52 -25.30
CA ASP A 53 -11.64 -10.15 -26.48
C ASP A 53 -12.52 -9.99 -27.74
N GLU A 54 -13.84 -10.17 -27.61
CA GLU A 54 -14.78 -9.93 -28.71
C GLU A 54 -14.80 -8.44 -29.11
N GLY A 55 -14.71 -7.53 -28.12
CA GLY A 55 -14.54 -6.09 -28.34
C GLY A 55 -13.20 -5.72 -29.00
N LEU A 56 -12.08 -6.33 -28.57
CA LEU A 56 -10.74 -6.11 -29.14
C LEU A 56 -10.64 -6.62 -30.58
N SER A 57 -11.33 -7.70 -30.93
CA SER A 57 -11.30 -8.27 -32.29
C SER A 57 -11.92 -7.35 -33.36
N GLN A 58 -12.77 -6.39 -32.94
CA GLN A 58 -13.36 -5.37 -33.82
C GLN A 58 -12.64 -4.03 -33.81
N VAL A 59 -11.60 -3.88 -32.98
CA VAL A 59 -10.89 -2.61 -32.83
C VAL A 59 -9.90 -2.43 -33.98
N VAL A 60 -10.20 -1.46 -34.85
CA VAL A 60 -9.23 -0.93 -35.81
C VAL A 60 -8.38 0.11 -35.08
N SER A 61 -7.08 -0.15 -34.95
CA SER A 61 -6.12 0.82 -34.43
C SER A 61 -5.78 1.82 -35.54
N LEU A 62 -6.15 3.08 -35.36
CA LEU A 62 -5.75 4.13 -36.31
C LEU A 62 -4.51 4.85 -35.78
N ASP A 63 -3.48 4.92 -36.62
CA ASP A 63 -2.24 5.65 -36.35
C ASP A 63 -2.38 7.17 -36.58
N SER A 64 -3.48 7.61 -37.20
CA SER A 64 -3.67 8.99 -37.67
C SER A 64 -4.88 9.65 -37.01
N TYR A 65 -4.64 10.83 -36.43
CA TYR A 65 -5.67 11.66 -35.79
C TYR A 65 -6.24 12.74 -36.72
N PHE A 66 -5.76 12.83 -37.96
CA PHE A 66 -6.00 13.98 -38.84
C PHE A 66 -7.01 13.75 -39.97
N GLY A 67 -7.51 12.52 -40.16
CA GLY A 67 -8.46 12.22 -41.22
C GLY A 67 -9.54 11.26 -40.74
N LEU A 68 -10.79 11.73 -40.77
CA LEU A 68 -11.95 10.84 -40.68
C LEU A 68 -12.00 10.04 -41.99
N ASP A 69 -11.67 8.75 -41.93
CA ASP A 69 -11.86 7.85 -43.06
C ASP A 69 -13.32 7.37 -43.07
N PRO A 70 -14.13 7.72 -44.10
CA PRO A 70 -15.51 7.26 -44.23
C PRO A 70 -15.65 5.72 -44.22
N GLN A 71 -14.57 4.97 -44.45
CA GLN A 71 -14.58 3.50 -44.37
C GLN A 71 -14.74 2.95 -42.94
N ASN A 72 -14.55 3.79 -41.92
CA ASN A 72 -14.71 3.42 -40.52
C ASN A 72 -16.12 3.70 -39.96
N ASP A 73 -17.06 4.15 -40.80
CA ASP A 73 -18.44 4.40 -40.39
C ASP A 73 -19.08 3.11 -39.82
N ASN A 74 -19.73 3.24 -38.66
CA ASN A 74 -20.33 2.15 -37.87
C ASN A 74 -19.36 1.09 -37.31
N ARG A 75 -18.05 1.39 -37.21
CA ARG A 75 -17.07 0.50 -36.58
C ARG A 75 -16.58 1.06 -35.24
N LEU A 76 -16.20 0.16 -34.34
CA LEU A 76 -15.50 0.54 -33.11
C LEU A 76 -14.04 0.86 -33.44
N VAL A 77 -13.62 2.09 -33.15
CA VAL A 77 -12.28 2.58 -33.46
C VAL A 77 -11.53 2.88 -32.17
N HIS A 78 -10.26 2.49 -32.12
CA HIS A 78 -9.34 2.87 -31.04
C HIS A 78 -8.26 3.80 -31.60
N LEU A 79 -8.12 4.95 -30.98
CA LEU A 79 -7.14 5.97 -31.34
C LEU A 79 -6.05 6.00 -30.27
N SER A 80 -4.80 5.85 -30.70
CA SER A 80 -3.64 6.09 -29.84
C SER A 80 -2.72 7.07 -30.55
N ALA A 81 -2.40 8.18 -29.87
CA ALA A 81 -1.53 9.20 -30.42
C ALA A 81 -0.53 9.66 -29.37
N LYS A 82 0.62 10.13 -29.83
CA LYS A 82 1.61 10.75 -28.96
C LYS A 82 1.04 12.07 -28.42
N LEU A 83 0.91 12.15 -27.10
CA LEU A 83 0.42 13.34 -26.43
C LEU A 83 1.42 14.49 -26.60
N HIS A 84 1.00 15.54 -27.28
CA HIS A 84 1.79 16.75 -27.48
C HIS A 84 1.18 17.90 -26.68
N THR A 85 1.98 18.56 -25.86
CA THR A 85 1.61 19.81 -25.19
C THR A 85 2.12 21.00 -25.99
N ALA A 86 1.32 22.06 -26.14
CA ALA A 86 1.70 23.24 -26.91
C ALA A 86 2.70 24.15 -26.17
N GLN A 87 2.67 24.14 -24.84
CA GLN A 87 3.54 24.96 -24.00
C GLN A 87 4.36 24.06 -23.08
N PRO A 88 5.67 24.31 -22.92
CA PRO A 88 6.50 23.58 -21.97
C PRO A 88 6.19 24.02 -20.53
N LEU A 89 6.39 23.11 -19.59
CA LEU A 89 6.35 23.42 -18.16
C LEU A 89 7.71 23.97 -17.71
N HIS A 90 7.68 25.04 -16.92
CA HIS A 90 8.87 25.73 -16.43
C HIS A 90 8.88 25.75 -14.89
N ASP A 91 9.98 25.29 -14.30
CA ASP A 91 10.29 25.48 -12.88
C ASP A 91 11.28 26.65 -12.74
N PRO A 92 10.82 27.83 -12.28
CA PRO A 92 11.67 29.02 -12.18
C PRO A 92 12.74 28.91 -11.09
N ASN A 93 12.54 28.08 -10.06
CA ASN A 93 13.47 27.97 -8.93
C ASN A 93 14.74 27.20 -9.33
N TYR A 94 14.58 26.21 -10.22
CA TYR A 94 15.68 25.36 -10.70
C TYR A 94 16.07 25.61 -12.16
N ARG A 95 15.37 26.52 -12.86
CA ARG A 95 15.55 26.82 -14.29
C ARG A 95 15.37 25.59 -15.19
N VAL A 96 14.43 24.72 -14.82
CA VAL A 96 14.11 23.50 -15.58
C VAL A 96 12.95 23.81 -16.53
N VAL A 97 13.13 23.47 -17.81
CA VAL A 97 12.07 23.58 -18.84
C VAL A 97 11.88 22.20 -19.46
N VAL A 98 10.66 21.68 -19.43
CA VAL A 98 10.34 20.36 -20.00
C VAL A 98 9.03 20.39 -20.77
N GLN A 99 9.02 19.75 -21.95
CA GLN A 99 7.81 19.53 -22.72
C GLN A 99 7.06 18.31 -22.16
N ALA A 100 6.26 18.54 -21.13
CA ALA A 100 5.50 17.49 -20.45
C ALA A 100 4.10 17.95 -20.07
N VAL A 101 3.25 17.00 -19.70
CA VAL A 101 1.86 17.24 -19.24
C VAL A 101 1.83 17.53 -17.74
N LYS A 102 2.79 16.95 -17.01
CA LYS A 102 2.93 17.12 -15.57
C LYS A 102 4.42 17.10 -15.21
N LEU A 103 4.82 18.08 -14.41
CA LEU A 103 6.13 18.14 -13.77
C LEU A 103 5.92 17.86 -12.28
N LYS A 104 6.53 16.80 -11.76
CA LYS A 104 6.59 16.51 -10.33
C LYS A 104 8.01 16.78 -9.87
N ARG A 105 8.16 17.59 -8.84
CA ARG A 105 9.45 17.92 -8.25
C ARG A 105 9.66 17.13 -6.96
N GLU A 106 10.82 16.52 -6.83
CA GLU A 106 11.31 15.89 -5.60
C GLU A 106 12.67 16.51 -5.31
N VAL A 107 12.77 17.21 -4.18
CA VAL A 107 13.98 17.91 -3.74
C VAL A 107 14.40 17.35 -2.39
N GLU A 108 15.69 17.15 -2.23
CA GLU A 108 16.31 16.72 -0.98
C GLU A 108 17.39 17.72 -0.58
N MET A 109 17.64 17.82 0.73
CA MET A 109 18.66 18.66 1.31
C MET A 109 19.75 17.79 1.92
N TYR A 110 21.00 18.11 1.59
CA TYR A 110 22.15 17.51 2.26
C TYR A 110 22.37 18.21 3.60
N GLN A 111 22.05 17.53 4.69
CA GLN A 111 21.96 18.12 6.01
C GLN A 111 22.43 17.14 7.09
N TRP A 112 22.83 17.68 8.25
CA TRP A 112 23.19 16.90 9.41
C TRP A 112 21.98 16.15 9.97
N VAL A 113 22.19 14.92 10.42
CA VAL A 113 21.23 14.08 11.11
C VAL A 113 21.90 13.54 12.37
N GLU A 114 21.21 13.69 13.51
CA GLU A 114 21.63 13.12 14.78
C GLU A 114 20.98 11.74 14.96
N TYR A 115 21.80 10.77 15.33
CA TYR A 115 21.40 9.45 15.78
C TYR A 115 21.74 9.30 17.25
N SER A 116 20.81 8.76 18.04
CA SER A 116 21.02 8.45 19.44
C SER A 116 20.91 6.95 19.69
N GLU A 117 21.86 6.42 20.44
CA GLU A 117 21.87 5.05 20.91
C GLU A 117 21.96 5.04 22.43
N SER A 118 20.95 4.49 23.10
CA SER A 118 20.92 4.40 24.56
C SER A 118 21.18 2.97 25.00
N ARG A 119 22.08 2.82 25.97
CA ARG A 119 22.41 1.54 26.58
C ARG A 119 22.28 1.63 28.09
N ASP A 120 21.54 0.67 28.65
CA ASP A 120 21.46 0.49 30.09
C ASP A 120 22.58 -0.44 30.59
N TYR A 121 23.21 -0.07 31.70
CA TYR A 121 24.19 -0.90 32.38
C TYR A 121 24.02 -0.82 33.90
N GLN A 122 24.47 -1.86 34.59
CA GLN A 122 24.41 -1.95 36.05
C GLN A 122 25.73 -1.47 36.63
N GLU A 123 25.68 -0.49 37.53
CA GLU A 123 26.83 -0.03 38.28
C GLU A 123 26.46 0.09 39.75
N ASN A 124 27.15 -0.67 40.62
CA ASN A 124 26.89 -0.71 42.06
C ASN A 124 25.44 -1.06 42.46
N GLY A 125 24.73 -1.84 41.63
CA GLY A 125 23.34 -2.26 41.89
C GLY A 125 22.27 -1.26 41.46
N GLU A 126 22.67 -0.14 40.84
CA GLU A 126 21.77 0.82 40.20
C GLU A 126 21.82 0.68 38.67
N THR A 127 20.66 0.75 38.01
CA THR A 127 20.57 0.84 36.56
C THR A 127 20.91 2.26 36.12
N LYS A 128 21.94 2.42 35.29
CA LYS A 128 22.28 3.69 34.62
C LYS A 128 22.06 3.58 33.13
N THR A 129 21.64 4.68 32.52
CA THR A 129 21.46 4.80 31.06
C THR A 129 22.55 5.72 30.51
N GLU A 130 23.31 5.22 29.55
CA GLU A 130 24.27 6.00 28.76
C GLU A 130 23.71 6.20 27.35
N THR A 131 23.60 7.45 26.90
CA THR A 131 23.16 7.79 25.53
C THR A 131 24.34 8.32 24.74
N THR A 132 24.66 7.66 23.63
CA THR A 132 25.69 8.06 22.68
C THR A 132 25.02 8.74 21.48
N TYR A 133 25.50 9.92 21.10
CA TYR A 133 25.03 10.66 19.93
C TYR A 133 26.04 10.56 18.79
N THR A 134 25.57 10.28 17.57
CA THR A 134 26.37 10.24 16.35
C THR A 134 25.77 11.17 15.31
N TYR A 135 26.62 11.87 14.57
CA TYR A 135 26.20 12.83 13.54
C TYR A 135 26.73 12.42 12.19
N ASN A 136 25.87 12.44 11.18
CA ASN A 136 26.27 12.27 9.79
C ASN A 136 25.51 13.24 8.88
N THR A 137 26.01 13.43 7.67
CA THR A 137 25.32 14.23 6.65
C THR A 137 24.63 13.30 5.65
N GLU A 138 23.32 13.48 5.49
CA GLU A 138 22.46 12.66 4.63
C GLU A 138 21.56 13.55 3.77
N TRP A 139 21.12 13.01 2.63
CA TRP A 139 20.04 13.60 1.86
C TRP A 139 18.69 13.28 2.53
N LYS A 140 17.91 14.30 2.85
CA LYS A 140 16.55 14.17 3.40
C LYS A 140 15.60 15.10 2.64
N SER A 141 14.39 14.62 2.36
CA SER A 141 13.31 15.44 1.78
C SER A 141 12.69 16.41 2.79
N GLU A 142 12.80 16.09 4.08
CA GLU A 142 12.27 16.88 5.19
C GLU A 142 13.37 17.67 5.90
N LEU A 143 12.98 18.80 6.50
CA LEU A 143 13.90 19.65 7.25
C LEU A 143 14.23 19.05 8.63
N VAL A 144 15.51 18.77 8.89
CA VAL A 144 15.98 18.36 10.22
C VAL A 144 16.43 19.59 11.00
N ASN A 145 15.71 19.87 12.09
CA ASN A 145 16.01 21.01 12.96
C ASN A 145 17.22 20.72 13.86
N SER A 146 18.38 21.26 13.48
CA SER A 146 19.63 21.08 14.24
C SER A 146 19.65 21.74 15.62
N ARG A 147 18.68 22.60 15.97
CA ARG A 147 18.58 23.18 17.33
C ARG A 147 18.19 22.16 18.39
N ASN A 148 17.65 21.03 17.96
CA ASN A 148 17.27 19.94 18.85
C ASN A 148 18.40 18.92 19.03
N PHE A 149 19.55 19.14 18.39
CA PHE A 149 20.70 18.27 18.56
C PHE A 149 21.31 18.44 19.96
N ALA A 150 21.77 17.33 20.53
CA ALA A 150 22.55 17.30 21.76
C ALA A 150 23.82 18.16 21.63
N GLU A 151 24.43 18.19 20.44
CA GLU A 151 25.56 19.05 20.10
C GLU A 151 25.32 19.82 18.79
N GLU A 152 24.76 21.03 18.92
CA GLU A 152 24.46 21.91 17.76
C GLU A 152 25.74 22.51 17.12
N ILE A 153 26.79 22.76 17.91
CA ILE A 153 28.00 23.44 17.44
C ILE A 153 28.72 22.52 16.44
N GLY A 154 28.85 22.98 15.18
CA GLY A 154 29.43 22.19 14.09
C GLY A 154 28.43 21.42 13.24
N HIS A 155 27.17 21.29 13.68
CA HIS A 155 26.12 20.52 13.00
C HIS A 155 24.93 21.38 12.59
N GLN A 156 25.19 22.58 12.07
CA GLN A 156 24.13 23.54 11.73
C GLN A 156 23.46 23.23 10.38
N ASN A 157 22.12 23.12 10.41
CA ASN A 157 21.30 22.92 9.22
C ASN A 157 20.62 24.23 8.76
N PRO A 158 20.18 24.30 7.48
CA PRO A 158 19.29 25.36 7.01
C PRO A 158 18.01 25.47 7.84
N ARG A 159 17.37 26.63 7.84
CA ARG A 159 16.14 26.89 8.63
C ARG A 159 14.84 26.70 7.86
N TYR A 160 14.93 26.51 6.56
CA TYR A 160 13.78 26.35 5.68
C TYR A 160 14.14 25.33 4.58
N CYS A 161 13.15 24.54 4.19
CA CYS A 161 13.28 23.72 2.99
C CYS A 161 13.19 24.64 1.77
N THR A 162 14.12 24.48 0.82
CA THR A 162 14.03 25.20 -0.45
C THR A 162 12.98 24.47 -1.29
N VAL A 163 11.79 25.07 -1.38
CA VAL A 163 10.70 24.59 -2.25
C VAL A 163 11.05 24.95 -3.69
#